data_AF-A0A5B7AMZ7-F1
#
_entry.id   AF-A0A5B7AMZ7-F1
#
_cell.length_a   1.000
_cell.length_b   1.000
_cell.length_c   1.000
_cell.angle_alpha   90.00
_cell.angle_beta   90.00
_cell.angle_gamma   90.00
#
_symmetry.space_group_name_H-M   'P 1'
#
loop_
_entity.id
_entity.type
_entity.pdbx_description
1 polymer ?
#
loop_
_entity_poly.entity_id
_entity_poly.type
_entity_poly.pdbx_seq_one_letter_code
_entity_poly.pdbx_strand_id
1 'polypeptide(L)'
;VMKRGFIPLTTPEIVRSSVVEKCGFQPRGANTQVYSIEGSDQCLIGTAEIPVGGIHMDSILAESSLPLKYVAYSHCFRTEAGAAGTATRGLYRVHQFSKVEMFILCRPDESDSYHEELIGIEEDLFSSLGFHFKGFRCTCLS
;
A
#
# COMPACT_ATOMS: atom_id res chain seq x y z
N VAL A 1 -6.03 15.05 -3.17
CA VAL A 1 -6.06 14.32 -1.88
C VAL A 1 -5.90 15.21 -0.66
N MET A 2 -4.92 16.12 -0.58
CA MET A 2 -4.77 17.03 0.58
C MET A 2 -6.02 17.90 0.84
N LYS A 3 -6.65 18.42 -0.22
CA LYS A 3 -7.95 19.14 -0.13
C LYS A 3 -9.09 18.28 0.43
N ARG A 4 -8.93 16.95 0.45
CA ARG A 4 -9.87 15.96 1.00
C ARG A 4 -9.48 15.50 2.41
N GLY A 5 -8.55 16.20 3.07
CA GLY A 5 -8.18 15.96 4.48
C GLY A 5 -7.05 14.94 4.70
N PHE A 6 -6.37 14.50 3.64
CA PHE A 6 -5.22 13.59 3.77
C PHE A 6 -3.96 14.34 4.22
N ILE A 7 -3.32 13.83 5.25
CA ILE A 7 -2.04 14.34 5.77
C ILE A 7 -0.90 13.73 4.93
N PRO A 8 -0.07 14.55 4.27
CA PRO A 8 1.06 14.05 3.50
C PRO A 8 2.17 13.55 4.41
N LEU A 9 2.75 12.41 4.05
CA LEU A 9 3.86 11.77 4.77
C LEU A 9 4.95 11.34 3.80
N THR A 10 6.19 11.31 4.28
CA THR A 10 7.25 10.48 3.73
C THR A 10 7.51 9.33 4.69
N THR A 11 7.86 8.17 4.15
CA THR A 11 8.02 6.93 4.95
C THR A 11 9.42 6.35 4.77
N PRO A 12 9.94 5.62 5.76
CA PRO A 12 11.17 4.85 5.56
C PRO A 12 10.92 3.73 4.55
N GLU A 13 11.86 3.55 3.63
CA GLU A 13 11.79 2.50 2.60
C GLU A 13 12.38 1.16 3.05
N ILE A 14 13.07 1.17 4.19
CA ILE A 14 13.60 0.00 4.88
C ILE A 14 12.87 -0.10 6.22
N VAL A 15 12.28 -1.26 6.49
CA VAL A 15 11.56 -1.56 7.73
C VAL A 15 12.06 -2.88 8.31
N ARG A 16 11.75 -3.14 9.59
CA ARG A 16 11.98 -4.47 10.16
C ARG A 16 11.02 -5.48 9.52
N SER A 17 11.49 -6.70 9.27
CA SER A 17 10.68 -7.78 8.68
C SER A 17 9.41 -8.06 9.48
N SER A 18 9.45 -7.90 10.81
CA SER A 18 8.29 -8.06 11.69
C SER A 18 7.17 -7.05 11.43
N VAL A 19 7.47 -5.86 10.90
CA VAL A 19 6.45 -4.87 10.51
C VAL A 19 5.70 -5.36 9.27
N VAL A 20 6.44 -5.89 8.29
CA VAL A 20 5.86 -6.46 7.06
C VAL A 20 4.94 -7.64 7.37
N GLU A 21 5.38 -8.54 8.25
CA GLU A 21 4.59 -9.70 8.69
C GLU A 21 3.27 -9.29 9.36
N LYS A 22 3.32 -8.30 10.27
CA LYS A 22 2.14 -7.78 10.96
C LYS A 22 1.14 -7.09 10.02
N CYS A 23 1.60 -6.54 8.89
CA CYS A 23 0.76 -5.99 7.84
C CYS A 23 0.20 -7.06 6.86
N GLY A 24 0.32 -8.35 7.17
CA GLY A 24 -0.26 -9.43 6.38
C GLY A 24 0.57 -9.86 5.16
N PHE A 25 1.75 -9.28 4.95
CA PHE A 25 2.69 -9.71 3.93
C PHE A 25 3.55 -10.89 4.45
N GLN A 26 2.95 -12.07 4.48
CA GLN A 26 3.66 -13.32 4.79
C GLN A 26 4.08 -14.03 3.50
N PRO A 27 5.38 -14.12 3.17
CA PRO A 27 5.82 -14.93 2.05
C PRO A 27 5.56 -16.41 2.32
N ARG A 28 4.62 -17.02 1.59
CA ARG A 28 4.42 -18.46 1.59
C ARG A 28 5.40 -19.10 0.61
N GLY A 29 6.44 -19.76 1.13
CA GLY A 29 7.43 -20.50 0.34
C GLY A 29 8.64 -19.66 -0.11
N ALA A 30 9.43 -20.23 -1.03
CA ALA A 30 10.73 -19.66 -1.47
C ALA A 30 10.59 -18.39 -2.34
N ASN A 31 9.42 -18.16 -2.95
CA ASN A 31 9.16 -17.02 -3.82
C ASN A 31 8.59 -15.85 -3.01
N THR A 32 9.46 -15.18 -2.25
CA THR A 32 9.06 -13.98 -1.50
C THR A 32 8.88 -12.80 -2.46
N GLN A 33 7.88 -11.93 -2.24
CA GLN A 33 7.74 -10.66 -2.99
C GLN A 33 8.59 -9.52 -2.39
N VAL A 34 9.36 -9.82 -1.34
CA VAL A 34 10.05 -8.84 -0.47
C VAL A 34 11.56 -9.04 -0.57
N TYR A 35 12.30 -7.96 -0.80
CA TYR A 35 13.76 -7.97 -0.72
C TYR A 35 14.23 -7.85 0.72
N SER A 36 14.92 -8.87 1.23
CA SER A 36 15.55 -8.85 2.56
C SER A 36 16.98 -8.31 2.49
N ILE A 37 17.41 -7.60 3.53
CA ILE A 37 18.79 -7.11 3.66
C ILE A 37 19.62 -8.17 4.40
N GLU A 38 20.61 -8.71 3.70
CA GLU A 38 21.50 -9.74 4.23
C GLU A 38 22.20 -9.29 5.52
N GLY A 39 22.26 -10.18 6.52
CA GLY A 39 22.89 -9.90 7.81
C GLY A 39 22.08 -8.98 8.74
N SER A 40 20.79 -8.74 8.46
CA SER A 40 19.92 -7.91 9.30
C SER A 40 18.50 -8.47 9.42
N ASP A 41 17.70 -7.92 10.33
CA ASP A 41 16.26 -8.17 10.46
C ASP A 41 15.40 -7.19 9.62
N GLN A 42 15.99 -6.61 8.57
CA GLN A 42 15.38 -5.56 7.77
C GLN A 42 15.09 -5.99 6.33
N CYS A 43 14.13 -5.29 5.71
CA CYS A 43 13.73 -5.51 4.32
C CYS A 43 13.24 -4.23 3.67
N LEU A 44 13.26 -4.21 2.34
CA LEU A 44 12.69 -3.12 1.53
C LEU A 44 11.17 -3.25 1.43
N ILE A 45 10.48 -2.12 1.47
CA ILE A 45 9.01 -2.08 1.39
C ILE A 45 8.50 -2.32 -0.03
N GLY A 46 7.41 -3.09 -0.17
CA GLY A 46 6.70 -3.26 -1.45
C GLY A 46 5.57 -2.25 -1.69
N THR A 47 5.29 -1.41 -0.69
CA THR A 47 4.27 -0.35 -0.66
C THR A 47 4.48 0.55 0.58
N ALA A 48 4.15 1.85 0.49
CA ALA A 48 4.14 2.76 1.63
C ALA A 48 3.07 2.41 2.68
N GLU A 49 2.09 1.56 2.34
CA GLU A 49 1.10 1.02 3.27
C GLU A 49 1.75 0.39 4.51
N ILE A 50 2.83 -0.37 4.34
CA ILE A 50 3.54 -1.07 5.42
C ILE A 50 4.05 -0.08 6.48
N PRO A 51 4.90 0.90 6.15
CA PRO A 51 5.39 1.85 7.14
C PRO A 51 4.27 2.76 7.67
N VAL A 52 3.25 3.11 6.86
CA VAL A 52 2.11 3.90 7.36
C VAL A 52 1.29 3.12 8.39
N GLY A 53 0.98 1.85 8.13
CA GLY A 53 0.34 0.96 9.09
C GLY A 53 1.19 0.74 10.35
N GLY A 54 2.52 0.78 10.18
CA GLY A 54 3.49 0.74 11.27
C GLY A 54 3.47 1.94 12.24
N ILE A 55 3.00 3.12 11.81
CA ILE A 55 3.01 4.34 12.65
C ILE A 55 2.22 4.16 13.95
N HIS A 56 1.08 3.47 13.85
CA HIS A 56 0.16 3.24 14.97
C HIS A 56 0.23 1.81 15.51
N MET A 57 1.26 1.06 15.12
CA MET A 57 1.47 -0.30 15.58
C MET A 57 1.67 -0.33 17.10
N ASP A 58 1.07 -1.33 17.75
CA ASP A 58 1.13 -1.54 19.20
C ASP A 58 0.63 -0.32 20.02
N SER A 59 -0.24 0.52 19.44
CA SER A 59 -0.86 1.68 20.08
C SER A 59 -2.39 1.55 20.19
N ILE A 60 -2.99 2.22 21.18
CA ILE A 60 -4.45 2.33 21.32
C ILE A 60 -4.85 3.75 20.90
N LEU A 61 -5.63 3.85 19.83
CA LEU A 61 -6.13 5.13 19.32
C LEU A 61 -7.41 5.53 20.05
N ALA A 62 -7.51 6.82 20.39
CA ALA A 62 -8.75 7.39 20.89
C ALA A 62 -9.76 7.48 19.74
N GLU A 63 -11.01 7.07 19.96
CA GLU A 63 -12.07 7.13 18.95
C GLU A 63 -12.26 8.55 18.40
N SER A 64 -12.09 9.57 19.25
CA SER A 64 -12.15 10.98 18.86
C SER A 64 -11.05 11.44 17.89
N SER A 65 -10.01 10.63 17.67
CA SER A 65 -8.96 10.91 16.69
C SER A 65 -9.26 10.34 15.30
N LEU A 66 -10.31 9.52 15.16
CA LEU A 66 -10.70 8.93 13.89
C LEU A 66 -11.66 9.86 13.10
N PRO A 67 -11.61 9.84 11.76
CA PRO A 67 -10.69 9.08 10.91
C PRO A 67 -9.29 9.72 10.84
N LEU A 68 -8.26 8.89 10.75
CA LEU A 68 -6.91 9.33 10.37
C LEU A 68 -6.69 9.03 8.88
N LYS A 69 -6.44 10.08 8.09
CA LYS A 69 -6.24 9.98 6.64
C LYS A 69 -4.81 10.36 6.28
N TYR A 70 -4.07 9.45 5.66
CA TYR A 70 -2.67 9.63 5.27
C TYR A 70 -2.46 9.43 3.78
N VAL A 71 -1.62 10.28 3.19
CA VAL A 71 -1.11 10.06 1.83
C VAL A 71 0.41 10.01 1.86
N ALA A 72 1.00 8.93 1.37
CA ALA A 72 2.44 8.71 1.44
C ALA A 72 3.05 8.45 0.07
N TYR A 73 4.12 9.16 -0.25
CA TYR A 73 4.95 8.86 -1.42
C TYR A 73 6.16 8.01 -1.00
N SER A 74 6.45 6.93 -1.74
CA SER A 74 7.68 6.16 -1.56
C SER A 74 8.12 5.45 -2.85
N HIS A 75 9.38 5.03 -2.89
CA HIS A 75 9.78 3.94 -3.76
C HIS A 75 9.29 2.60 -3.18
N CYS A 76 8.93 1.69 -4.08
CA CYS A 76 8.40 0.37 -3.78
C CYS A 76 9.27 -0.67 -4.49
N PHE A 77 9.64 -1.71 -3.76
CA PHE A 77 10.56 -2.75 -4.22
C PHE A 77 9.86 -4.11 -4.21
N ARG A 78 9.84 -4.80 -5.35
CA ARG A 78 9.26 -6.15 -5.49
C ARG A 78 10.19 -7.07 -6.24
N THR A 79 10.41 -8.26 -5.70
CA THR A 79 11.29 -9.26 -6.33
C THR A 79 10.70 -9.79 -7.64
N GLU A 80 9.39 -9.68 -7.82
CA GLU A 80 8.63 -10.27 -8.93
C GLU A 80 8.90 -11.78 -9.09
N ALA A 81 9.22 -12.46 -7.98
CA ALA A 81 9.43 -13.90 -7.97
C ALA A 81 8.18 -14.64 -8.48
N GLY A 82 8.35 -15.57 -9.43
CA GLY A 82 7.25 -16.30 -10.08
C GLY A 82 6.67 -15.63 -11.34
N ALA A 83 7.16 -14.44 -11.73
CA ALA A 83 6.73 -13.74 -12.94
C ALA A 83 7.44 -14.16 -14.24
N ALA A 84 8.36 -15.14 -14.18
CA ALA A 84 9.15 -15.57 -15.33
C ALA A 84 8.25 -16.04 -16.49
N GLY A 85 8.13 -15.22 -17.53
CA GLY A 85 7.36 -15.52 -18.75
C GLY A 85 6.10 -14.68 -18.97
N THR A 86 5.64 -13.87 -18.01
CA THR A 86 4.49 -12.97 -18.20
C THR A 86 4.93 -11.57 -18.60
N ALA A 87 4.78 -11.22 -19.89
CA ALA A 87 4.85 -9.89 -20.49
C ALA A 87 5.76 -8.85 -19.76
N THR A 88 7.06 -9.14 -19.66
CA THR A 88 8.07 -8.28 -19.01
C THR A 88 8.62 -7.16 -19.90
N ARG A 89 7.97 -6.83 -21.03
CA ARG A 89 8.49 -5.81 -21.95
C ARG A 89 7.99 -4.42 -21.57
N GLY A 90 8.89 -3.55 -21.12
CA GLY A 90 8.63 -2.14 -20.84
C GLY A 90 8.51 -1.82 -19.34
N LEU A 91 7.87 -0.70 -19.01
CA LEU A 91 7.79 -0.15 -17.65
C LEU A 91 6.62 -0.72 -16.81
N TYR A 92 5.95 -1.77 -17.29
CA TYR A 92 4.73 -2.28 -16.65
C TYR A 92 5.01 -3.15 -15.42
N ARG A 93 6.09 -3.96 -15.47
CA ARG A 93 6.52 -4.82 -14.36
C ARG A 93 8.02 -4.63 -14.15
N VAL A 94 8.38 -3.98 -13.05
CA VAL A 94 9.75 -3.59 -12.70
C VAL A 94 9.98 -3.81 -11.22
N HIS A 95 11.24 -4.01 -10.83
CA HIS A 95 11.61 -4.26 -9.44
C HIS A 95 11.51 -3.04 -8.54
N GLN A 96 11.57 -1.84 -9.12
CA GLN A 96 11.43 -0.58 -8.41
C GLN A 96 10.46 0.32 -9.16
N PHE A 97 9.48 0.85 -8.44
CA PHE A 97 8.55 1.87 -8.96
C PHE A 97 8.20 2.86 -7.85
N SER A 98 7.72 4.03 -8.24
CA SER A 98 7.26 5.06 -7.29
C SER A 98 5.74 5.02 -7.19
N LYS A 99 5.22 5.12 -5.97
CA LYS A 99 3.77 5.08 -5.72
C LYS A 99 3.38 6.16 -4.70
N VAL A 100 2.17 6.69 -4.87
CA VAL A 100 1.48 7.46 -3.85
C VAL A 100 0.39 6.57 -3.26
N GLU A 101 0.47 6.28 -1.97
CA GLU A 101 -0.48 5.45 -1.24
C GLU A 101 -1.44 6.32 -0.44
N MET A 102 -2.72 5.98 -0.45
CA MET A 102 -3.72 6.52 0.46
C MET A 102 -4.06 5.48 1.52
N PHE A 103 -4.05 5.88 2.78
CA PHE A 103 -4.31 4.99 3.91
C PHE A 103 -5.26 5.67 4.89
N ILE A 104 -6.31 4.94 5.32
CA ILE A 104 -7.31 5.47 6.26
C ILE A 104 -7.45 4.50 7.43
N LEU A 105 -7.26 5.01 8.65
CA LEU A 105 -7.76 4.34 9.85
C LEU A 105 -9.09 4.99 10.23
N CYS A 106 -10.13 4.18 10.32
CA CYS A 106 -11.49 4.63 10.61
C CYS A 106 -12.19 3.63 11.53
N ARG A 107 -13.40 3.98 11.97
CA ARG A 107 -14.24 3.04 12.70
C ARG A 107 -14.73 1.92 11.76
N PRO A 108 -14.96 0.70 12.28
CA PRO A 108 -15.42 -0.42 11.45
C PRO A 108 -16.75 -0.16 10.72
N ASP A 109 -17.65 0.63 11.29
CA ASP A 109 -18.94 0.99 10.69
C ASP A 109 -18.83 2.02 9.55
N GLU A 110 -17.67 2.66 9.40
CA GLU A 110 -17.41 3.65 8.35
C GLU A 110 -16.53 3.12 7.21
N SER A 111 -15.97 1.90 7.35
CA SER A 111 -14.94 1.38 6.44
C SER A 111 -15.41 1.32 4.98
N ASP A 112 -16.65 0.90 4.75
CA ASP A 112 -17.22 0.80 3.40
C ASP A 112 -17.36 2.18 2.76
N SER A 113 -17.80 3.19 3.53
CA SER A 113 -17.92 4.55 3.02
C SER A 113 -16.56 5.14 2.66
N TYR A 114 -15.52 4.88 3.44
CA TYR A 114 -14.17 5.35 3.13
C TYR A 114 -13.53 4.57 1.99
N HIS A 115 -13.85 3.28 1.83
CA HIS A 115 -13.44 2.50 0.68
C HIS A 115 -13.98 3.10 -0.63
N GLU A 116 -15.26 3.44 -0.67
CA GLU A 116 -15.87 4.12 -1.82
C GLU A 116 -15.28 5.54 -2.03
N GLU A 117 -14.94 6.27 -0.96
CA GLU A 117 -14.22 7.55 -1.07
C GLU A 117 -12.86 7.38 -1.76
N LEU A 118 -12.08 6.35 -1.38
CA LEU A 118 -10.78 6.05 -1.99
C LEU A 118 -10.92 5.71 -3.48
N ILE A 119 -11.89 4.86 -3.84
CA ILE A 119 -12.19 4.53 -5.23
C ILE A 119 -12.51 5.81 -6.02
N GLY A 120 -13.43 6.64 -5.53
CA GLY A 120 -13.82 7.87 -6.22
C GLY A 120 -12.64 8.84 -6.43
N ILE A 121 -11.70 8.90 -5.48
CA ILE A 121 -10.47 9.69 -5.64
C ILE A 121 -9.58 9.15 -6.76
N GLU A 122 -9.43 7.82 -6.86
CA GLU A 122 -8.65 7.18 -7.92
C GLU A 122 -9.32 7.38 -9.27
N GLU A 123 -10.64 7.19 -9.37
CA GLU A 123 -11.41 7.42 -10.59
C GLU A 123 -11.32 8.87 -11.08
N ASP A 124 -11.44 9.85 -10.17
CA ASP A 124 -11.23 11.27 -10.45
C ASP A 124 -9.82 11.53 -11.01
N LEU A 125 -8.80 10.92 -10.40
CA LEU A 125 -7.41 11.09 -10.81
C LEU A 125 -7.20 10.56 -12.22
N PHE A 126 -7.62 9.33 -12.52
CA PHE A 126 -7.50 8.74 -13.84
C PHE A 126 -8.30 9.53 -14.90
N SER A 127 -9.52 9.95 -14.56
CA SER A 127 -10.35 10.78 -15.44
C SER A 127 -9.70 12.12 -15.76
N SER A 128 -9.08 12.77 -14.76
CA SER A 128 -8.39 14.06 -14.92
C SER A 128 -7.17 13.99 -15.85
N LEU A 129 -6.54 12.80 -15.94
CA LEU A 129 -5.45 12.52 -16.86
C LEU A 129 -5.94 12.15 -18.27
N GLY A 130 -7.26 12.06 -18.48
CA GLY A 130 -7.87 11.67 -19.75
C GLY A 130 -7.76 10.17 -20.05
N PHE A 131 -7.56 9.33 -19.02
CA PHE A 131 -7.48 7.88 -19.20
C PHE A 131 -8.85 7.21 -19.13
N HIS A 132 -9.07 6.26 -20.03
CA HIS A 132 -10.21 5.35 -19.96
C HIS A 132 -9.87 4.16 -19.06
N PHE A 133 -10.75 3.84 -18.11
CA PHE A 133 -10.58 2.73 -17.18
C PHE A 133 -11.91 2.03 -16.92
N LYS A 134 -11.85 0.87 -16.26
CA LYS A 134 -13.01 0.12 -15.80
C LYS A 134 -12.73 -0.46 -14.42
N GLY A 135 -13.57 -0.14 -13.44
CA GLY A 135 -13.54 -0.74 -12.12
C GLY A 135 -14.02 -2.19 -12.15
N PHE A 136 -13.35 -3.05 -11.38
CA PHE A 136 -13.76 -4.44 -11.16
C PHE A 136 -13.78 -4.71 -9.65
N ARG A 137 -14.89 -5.27 -9.15
CA ARG A 137 -14.98 -5.71 -7.77
C ARG A 137 -14.45 -7.14 -7.67
N CYS A 138 -13.35 -7.35 -6.94
CA CYS A 138 -12.85 -8.70 -6.68
C CYS A 138 -13.83 -9.43 -5.77
N THR A 139 -14.35 -10.57 -6.21
CA THR A 139 -15.15 -11.46 -5.39
C THR A 139 -14.22 -12.43 -4.64
N CYS A 140 -14.31 -12.43 -3.31
CA CYS A 140 -13.76 -13.54 -2.54
C CYS A 140 -14.62 -14.77 -2.81
N LEU A 141 -14.00 -15.83 -3.36
CA LEU A 141 -14.59 -17.17 -3.33
C LEU A 141 -14.63 -17.61 -1.86
N SER A 142 -15.81 -17.52 -1.24
CA SER A 142 -16.10 -18.07 0.08
C SER A 142 -16.16 -19.60 0.05
#